data_AF-L1K019-F1
#
_entry.id   AF-L1K019-F1
#
_cell.length_a   1.000
_cell.length_b   1.000
_cell.length_c   1.000
_cell.angle_alpha   90.00
_cell.angle_beta   90.00
_cell.angle_gamma   90.00
#
_symmetry.space_group_name_H-M   'P 1'
#
loop_
_entity.id
_entity.type
_entity.pdbx_description
1 polymer ?
#
loop_
_entity_poly.entity_id
_entity_poly.type
_entity_poly.pdbx_seq_one_letter_code
_entity_poly.pdbx_strand_id
1 'polypeptide(L)'
;MPRMQILTEESCSMMSITCLAAKFLCTANERKPPLIVDVRPHKEFHKGNVCGAFCVSIVNRGNRRVLEDSSLRHDSNDHKDLKRKRERILGVRGLWQPSLWMGRELVLYGSAALTPEHEVVRFLQSDEFTLPRLIRLLDVPFDTVLEKYPGLCTTFGKPREPRRYPAEVIPGELYLGDWDHAKDETSLDHLNVRSVITIHQRPKDISFGSKRQHLRLQQDDVDTDGILQHIDASNNFIERAISKKHATLVHCGAGISRSASLCVAYLIHRFKWPASRAVAHVVRCRKVARPNEGFMKALHDYQKKLGIADDKTADEGKEKENPVIVDEQKDKNGDQHVVEEAADPVPCFVTVYKDETVVDRVELPGNSKLTLGRSLETDIVMEHPSVSRQHAILQSEGQKVYILDLGSAHGTKVNSRNIEPERKVEVKDGDVLEFGASTRKYVISRGQKESVGMKRSSETQKCPPNKRQKEMVGAYHILIKHKGEFGGVEKTEQEC
;
A
#
# COMPACT_ATOMS: atom_id res chain seq x y z
N MET A 1 11.19 -18.49 8.32
CA MET A 1 11.65 -17.24 8.96
C MET A 1 10.94 -16.04 8.34
N PRO A 2 10.46 -15.05 9.14
CA PRO A 2 9.93 -13.81 8.61
C PRO A 2 11.07 -12.99 7.99
N ARG A 3 10.83 -12.23 6.90
CA ARG A 3 11.82 -11.26 6.42
C ARG A 3 12.04 -10.23 7.54
N MET A 4 13.29 -9.98 7.89
CA MET A 4 13.67 -9.05 8.94
C MET A 4 14.48 -7.92 8.32
N GLN A 5 14.21 -6.68 8.73
CA GLN A 5 14.95 -5.51 8.30
C GLN A 5 15.31 -4.68 9.53
N ILE A 6 16.61 -4.49 9.76
CA ILE A 6 17.13 -3.59 10.78
C ILE A 6 17.26 -2.22 10.14
N LEU A 7 16.72 -1.20 10.79
CA LEU A 7 16.77 0.20 10.37
C LEU A 7 17.56 0.97 11.42
N THR A 8 18.86 1.14 11.15
CA THR A 8 19.79 1.96 11.96
C THR A 8 19.55 3.45 11.74
N GLU A 9 20.13 4.34 12.55
CA GLU A 9 20.06 5.79 12.31
C GLU A 9 20.58 6.19 10.92
N GLU A 10 21.69 5.61 10.45
CA GLU A 10 22.20 5.82 9.08
C GLU A 10 21.20 5.31 8.03
N SER A 11 20.59 4.14 8.24
CA SER A 11 19.53 3.61 7.36
C SER A 11 18.29 4.52 7.37
N CYS A 12 17.98 5.14 8.50
CA CYS A 12 16.88 6.09 8.70
C CYS A 12 17.19 7.52 8.20
N SER A 13 18.43 7.81 7.84
CA SER A 13 18.79 9.01 7.06
C SER A 13 18.33 8.86 5.60
N MET A 14 18.38 7.63 5.06
CA MET A 14 17.99 7.27 3.69
C MET A 14 16.52 6.83 3.58
N MET A 15 16.02 6.08 4.56
CA MET A 15 14.60 5.78 4.77
C MET A 15 14.04 6.76 5.79
N SER A 16 13.55 7.91 5.31
CA SER A 16 12.96 8.91 6.20
C SER A 16 11.85 8.31 7.08
N ILE A 17 11.84 8.72 8.35
CA ILE A 17 10.79 8.38 9.31
C ILE A 17 9.43 8.94 8.86
N THR A 18 9.32 9.75 7.81
CA THR A 18 8.01 10.02 7.18
C THR A 18 7.42 8.79 6.49
N CYS A 19 8.18 7.72 6.23
CA CYS A 19 7.64 6.40 5.90
C CYS A 19 7.00 5.72 7.14
N LEU A 20 7.57 5.97 8.33
CA LEU A 20 6.94 5.66 9.61
C LEU A 20 5.66 6.51 9.76
N ALA A 21 5.73 7.84 9.57
CA ALA A 21 4.61 8.78 9.70
C ALA A 21 3.45 8.46 8.75
N ALA A 22 3.73 8.18 7.47
CA ALA A 22 2.74 7.75 6.50
C ALA A 22 2.04 6.44 6.92
N LYS A 23 2.78 5.53 7.57
CA LYS A 23 2.26 4.31 8.19
C LYS A 23 1.49 4.54 9.50
N PHE A 24 1.80 5.59 10.26
CA PHE A 24 1.04 6.01 11.45
C PHE A 24 -0.27 6.75 11.12
N LEU A 25 -0.35 7.42 9.97
CA LEU A 25 -1.37 8.45 9.69
C LEU A 25 -2.22 8.22 8.43
N CYS A 26 -1.76 7.40 7.49
CA CYS A 26 -2.38 7.25 6.17
C CYS A 26 -2.48 5.80 5.69
N THR A 27 -3.15 4.94 6.47
CA THR A 27 -3.59 3.61 6.05
C THR A 27 -5.11 3.46 6.08
N ALA A 28 -5.84 4.47 5.59
CA ALA A 28 -7.28 4.32 5.30
C ALA A 28 -7.55 3.31 4.16
N ASN A 29 -6.51 2.93 3.39
CA ASN A 29 -6.59 2.07 2.20
C ASN A 29 -5.68 0.81 2.25
N GLU A 30 -5.07 0.44 3.39
CA GLU A 30 -4.34 -0.85 3.50
C GLU A 30 -5.23 -1.91 4.18
N ARG A 31 -5.35 -3.11 3.58
CA ARG A 31 -6.17 -4.21 4.14
C ARG A 31 -5.73 -4.66 5.54
N LYS A 32 -4.45 -4.49 5.89
CA LYS A 32 -3.91 -4.70 7.24
C LYS A 32 -2.81 -3.65 7.52
N PRO A 33 -3.06 -2.60 8.32
CA PRO A 33 -2.03 -1.62 8.65
C PRO A 33 -0.92 -2.22 9.52
N PRO A 34 0.30 -1.65 9.48
CA PRO A 34 1.41 -2.06 10.35
C PRO A 34 1.07 -1.83 11.83
N LEU A 35 1.54 -2.72 12.70
CA LEU A 35 1.44 -2.53 14.15
C LEU A 35 2.75 -1.99 14.69
N ILE A 36 2.66 -0.97 15.54
CA ILE A 36 3.81 -0.36 16.19
C ILE A 36 3.88 -0.86 17.63
N VAL A 37 5.07 -1.36 17.98
CA VAL A 37 5.36 -2.10 19.18
C VAL A 37 6.50 -1.41 19.91
N ASP A 38 6.17 -0.77 21.03
CA ASP A 38 7.16 -0.23 21.96
C ASP A 38 7.58 -1.37 22.90
N VAL A 39 8.88 -1.67 22.95
CA VAL A 39 9.43 -2.72 23.82
C VAL A 39 10.09 -2.17 25.08
N ARG A 40 9.98 -0.85 25.35
CA ARG A 40 10.54 -0.23 26.56
C ARG A 40 9.80 -0.66 27.83
N PRO A 41 10.45 -0.51 29.00
CA PRO A 41 9.76 -0.57 30.28
C PRO A 41 8.55 0.38 30.31
N HIS A 42 7.42 -0.08 30.87
CA HIS A 42 6.17 0.70 30.97
C HIS A 42 6.37 2.11 31.56
N LYS A 43 7.33 2.28 32.50
CA LYS A 43 7.66 3.58 33.10
C LYS A 43 8.18 4.61 32.09
N GLU A 44 8.85 4.18 31.02
CA GLU A 44 9.36 5.05 29.95
C GLU A 44 8.26 5.33 28.92
N PHE A 45 7.53 4.30 28.49
CA PHE A 45 6.34 4.43 27.65
C PHE A 45 5.34 5.46 28.22
N HIS A 46 5.15 5.48 29.55
CA HIS A 46 4.25 6.41 30.22
C HIS A 46 4.76 7.87 30.25
N LYS A 47 6.08 8.11 30.17
CA LYS A 47 6.64 9.47 30.02
C LYS A 47 6.39 10.02 28.62
N GLY A 48 6.48 9.15 27.62
CA GLY A 48 6.15 9.44 26.22
C GLY A 48 6.36 8.22 25.34
N ASN A 49 5.54 8.11 24.29
CA ASN A 49 5.57 7.03 23.31
C ASN A 49 5.03 7.52 21.96
N VAL A 50 5.38 6.83 20.88
CA VAL A 50 4.82 7.14 19.56
C VAL A 50 3.33 6.80 19.54
N CYS A 51 2.50 7.75 19.11
CA CYS A 51 1.05 7.66 19.14
C CYS A 51 0.54 6.37 18.47
N GLY A 52 -0.35 5.67 19.17
CA GLY A 52 -0.89 4.39 18.73
C GLY A 52 -0.04 3.16 19.11
N ALA A 53 1.25 3.32 19.43
CA ALA A 53 2.14 2.20 19.76
C ALA A 53 1.70 1.42 21.00
N PHE A 54 1.69 0.10 20.91
CA PHE A 54 1.39 -0.81 22.02
C PHE A 54 2.66 -1.07 22.84
N CYS A 55 2.59 -0.99 24.17
CA CYS A 55 3.73 -1.26 25.04
C CYS A 55 3.71 -2.74 25.42
N VAL A 56 4.48 -3.58 24.75
CA VAL A 56 4.38 -5.03 24.96
C VAL A 56 5.42 -5.55 25.95
N SER A 57 5.03 -6.58 26.71
CA SER A 57 5.94 -7.34 27.57
C SER A 57 5.61 -8.82 27.49
N ILE A 58 6.61 -9.69 27.66
CA ILE A 58 6.36 -11.12 27.80
C ILE A 58 6.05 -11.44 29.26
N VAL A 59 4.98 -12.21 29.49
CA VAL A 59 4.59 -12.69 30.81
C VAL A 59 4.41 -14.20 30.80
N ASN A 60 4.71 -14.84 31.93
CA ASN A 60 4.46 -16.27 32.12
C ASN A 60 3.04 -16.46 32.67
N ARG A 61 2.23 -17.27 31.99
CA ARG A 61 0.91 -17.72 32.49
C ARG A 61 0.89 -19.24 32.52
N GLY A 62 1.15 -19.80 33.71
CA GLY A 62 1.47 -21.22 33.86
C GLY A 62 2.72 -21.57 33.05
N ASN A 63 2.69 -22.68 32.33
CA ASN A 63 3.82 -23.16 31.52
C ASN A 63 3.91 -22.50 30.12
N ARG A 64 3.15 -21.44 29.84
CA ARG A 64 3.18 -20.72 28.55
C ARG A 64 3.66 -19.28 28.74
N ARG A 65 4.64 -18.87 27.91
CA ARG A 65 4.97 -17.46 27.68
C ARG A 65 3.87 -16.86 26.80
N VAL A 66 3.38 -15.68 27.14
CA VAL A 66 2.43 -14.92 26.31
C VAL A 66 2.86 -13.46 26.23
N LEU A 67 2.55 -12.82 25.11
CA LEU A 67 2.77 -11.39 24.94
C LEU A 67 1.53 -10.62 25.46
N GLU A 68 1.75 -9.54 26.20
CA GLU A 68 0.69 -8.76 26.85
C GLU A 68 0.93 -7.26 26.65
N ASP A 69 -0.13 -6.50 26.36
CA ASP A 69 -0.09 -5.05 26.30
C ASP A 69 -0.02 -4.46 27.73
N SER A 70 1.21 -4.20 28.17
CA SER A 70 1.51 -3.59 29.45
C SER A 70 0.96 -2.16 29.59
N SER A 71 0.60 -1.48 28.50
CA SER A 71 0.01 -0.12 28.56
C SER A 71 -1.39 -0.08 29.17
N LEU A 72 -2.05 -1.23 29.34
CA LEU A 72 -3.36 -1.34 29.98
C LEU A 72 -3.30 -1.52 31.51
N ARG A 73 -2.09 -1.61 32.09
CA ARG A 73 -1.89 -1.93 33.52
C ARG A 73 -2.14 -0.75 34.49
N HIS A 74 -2.21 0.49 34.00
CA HIS A 74 -2.52 1.67 34.83
C HIS A 74 -3.64 2.51 34.24
N ASP A 75 -4.75 2.61 34.96
CA ASP A 75 -5.87 3.49 34.63
C ASP A 75 -5.68 4.89 35.23
N SER A 76 -5.68 5.92 34.38
CA SER A 76 -6.18 7.24 34.75
C SER A 76 -7.56 7.44 34.11
N ASN A 77 -8.44 8.20 34.78
CA ASN A 77 -9.85 8.32 34.40
C ASN A 77 -10.07 8.89 32.98
N ASP A 78 -9.14 9.70 32.47
CA ASP A 78 -9.26 10.46 31.22
C ASP A 78 -9.19 9.62 29.94
N HIS A 79 -8.94 8.30 30.05
CA HIS A 79 -8.51 7.49 28.90
C HIS A 79 -9.29 6.18 28.71
N LYS A 80 -10.47 6.08 29.33
CA LYS A 80 -11.38 4.92 29.23
C LYS A 80 -11.71 4.53 27.79
N ASP A 81 -11.85 5.49 26.89
CA ASP A 81 -12.19 5.21 25.49
C ASP A 81 -11.01 4.64 24.68
N LEU A 82 -9.78 5.10 24.93
CA LEU A 82 -8.61 4.51 24.26
C LEU A 82 -8.34 3.10 24.78
N LYS A 83 -8.53 2.87 26.09
CA LYS A 83 -8.49 1.53 26.70
C LYS A 83 -9.51 0.60 26.05
N ARG A 84 -10.79 1.01 25.97
CA ARG A 84 -11.85 0.24 25.30
C ARG A 84 -11.56 -0.03 23.81
N LYS A 85 -10.99 0.93 23.08
CA LYS A 85 -10.54 0.73 21.69
C LYS A 85 -9.43 -0.33 21.62
N ARG A 86 -8.44 -0.30 22.52
CA ARG A 86 -7.34 -1.30 22.58
C ARG A 86 -7.81 -2.68 22.99
N GLU A 87 -8.62 -2.80 24.03
CA GLU A 87 -9.21 -4.08 24.46
C GLU A 87 -10.00 -4.75 23.33
N ARG A 88 -10.72 -3.97 22.51
CA ARG A 88 -11.42 -4.49 21.31
C ARG A 88 -10.47 -5.03 20.23
N ILE A 89 -9.26 -4.47 20.10
CA ILE A 89 -8.24 -4.91 19.14
C ILE A 89 -7.53 -6.18 19.63
N LEU A 90 -7.18 -6.23 20.91
CA LEU A 90 -6.41 -7.32 21.52
C LEU A 90 -7.28 -8.54 21.90
N GLY A 91 -8.55 -8.32 22.24
CA GLY A 91 -9.44 -9.36 22.74
C GLY A 91 -9.34 -9.54 24.26
N VAL A 92 -9.22 -10.79 24.72
CA VAL A 92 -9.39 -11.13 26.15
C VAL A 92 -8.23 -10.59 27.00
N ARG A 93 -8.56 -9.67 27.92
CA ARG A 93 -7.66 -9.13 28.97
C ARG A 93 -6.31 -8.59 28.46
N GLY A 94 -6.27 -7.96 27.29
CA GLY A 94 -5.07 -7.31 26.76
C GLY A 94 -3.96 -8.25 26.28
N LEU A 95 -4.26 -9.55 26.14
CA LEU A 95 -3.34 -10.53 25.60
C LEU A 95 -3.21 -10.40 24.09
N TRP A 96 -1.99 -10.51 23.60
CA TRP A 96 -1.67 -10.50 22.17
C TRP A 96 -1.99 -11.88 21.56
N GLN A 97 -2.98 -11.94 20.68
CA GLN A 97 -3.38 -13.13 19.92
C GLN A 97 -2.69 -13.17 18.55
N PRO A 98 -2.17 -14.32 18.08
CA PRO A 98 -1.56 -14.49 16.75
C PRO A 98 -2.25 -13.80 15.58
N SER A 99 -3.58 -13.88 15.54
CA SER A 99 -4.46 -13.27 14.53
C SER A 99 -4.28 -11.75 14.37
N LEU A 100 -3.70 -11.08 15.37
CA LEU A 100 -3.41 -9.65 15.39
C LEU A 100 -2.23 -9.29 14.48
N TRP A 101 -1.12 -10.03 14.50
CA TRP A 101 0.08 -9.71 13.71
C TRP A 101 0.30 -10.59 12.48
N MET A 102 -0.40 -11.73 12.38
CA MET A 102 -0.28 -12.65 11.25
C MET A 102 -0.58 -11.96 9.90
N GLY A 103 0.42 -11.94 9.02
CA GLY A 103 0.38 -11.24 7.73
C GLY A 103 0.49 -9.71 7.79
N ARG A 104 0.65 -9.10 8.98
CA ARG A 104 0.93 -7.66 9.15
C ARG A 104 2.43 -7.38 9.09
N GLU A 105 2.82 -6.13 8.78
CA GLU A 105 4.17 -5.67 9.17
C GLU A 105 4.17 -5.31 10.66
N LEU A 106 5.25 -5.63 11.36
CA LEU A 106 5.52 -5.16 12.70
C LEU A 106 6.68 -4.16 12.69
N VAL A 107 6.51 -3.05 13.40
CA VAL A 107 7.55 -2.04 13.64
C VAL A 107 7.84 -2.03 15.13
N LEU A 108 8.99 -2.56 15.52
CA LEU A 108 9.46 -2.59 16.91
C LEU A 108 10.45 -1.45 17.12
N TYR A 109 10.38 -0.77 18.27
CA TYR A 109 11.32 0.30 18.63
C TYR A 109 11.53 0.41 20.14
N GLY A 110 12.61 1.09 20.54
CA GLY A 110 12.71 1.75 21.85
C GLY A 110 13.78 1.25 22.82
N SER A 111 14.40 0.09 22.62
CA SER A 111 15.58 -0.32 23.41
C SER A 111 16.87 0.13 22.73
N ALA A 112 17.86 0.61 23.48
CA ALA A 112 19.20 1.00 22.98
C ALA A 112 20.09 -0.21 22.58
N ALA A 113 19.45 -1.34 22.25
CA ALA A 113 20.03 -2.59 21.81
C ALA A 113 18.91 -3.46 21.19
N LEU A 114 18.10 -2.90 20.27
CA LEU A 114 17.00 -3.65 19.66
C LEU A 114 17.55 -4.60 18.58
N THR A 115 18.06 -5.72 19.04
CA THR A 115 18.65 -6.78 18.20
C THR A 115 17.64 -7.88 17.87
N PRO A 116 17.92 -8.73 16.86
CA PRO A 116 17.14 -9.95 16.60
C PRO A 116 17.02 -10.88 17.82
N GLU A 117 17.98 -10.82 18.74
CA GLU A 117 18.05 -11.63 19.96
C GLU A 117 17.11 -11.15 21.07
N HIS A 118 16.53 -9.95 20.94
CA HIS A 118 15.61 -9.37 21.91
C HIS A 118 14.41 -10.30 22.16
N GLU A 119 13.99 -10.47 23.42
CA GLU A 119 13.07 -11.54 23.78
C GLU A 119 11.70 -11.48 23.07
N VAL A 120 11.19 -10.27 22.82
CA VAL A 120 9.96 -10.03 22.04
C VAL A 120 10.15 -10.43 20.57
N VAL A 121 11.32 -10.17 19.98
CA VAL A 121 11.63 -10.55 18.60
C VAL A 121 11.71 -12.07 18.49
N ARG A 122 12.45 -12.72 19.39
CA ARG A 122 12.51 -14.19 19.50
C ARG A 122 11.13 -14.82 19.72
N PHE A 123 10.28 -14.24 20.57
CA PHE A 123 8.90 -14.71 20.76
C PHE A 123 8.10 -14.66 19.44
N LEU A 124 8.14 -13.53 18.72
CA LEU A 124 7.48 -13.35 17.42
C LEU A 124 8.06 -14.20 16.29
N GLN A 125 9.26 -14.77 16.48
CA GLN A 125 9.90 -15.73 15.58
C GLN A 125 9.71 -17.20 15.99
N SER A 126 9.31 -17.48 17.24
CA SER A 126 9.32 -18.84 17.82
C SER A 126 8.19 -19.76 17.35
N ASP A 127 7.19 -19.23 16.67
CA ASP A 127 6.04 -19.97 16.13
C ASP A 127 5.95 -19.73 14.62
N GLU A 128 6.35 -20.75 13.85
CA GLU A 128 6.40 -20.69 12.39
C GLU A 128 5.02 -20.48 11.73
N PHE A 129 3.93 -20.79 12.42
CA PHE A 129 2.58 -20.66 11.89
C PHE A 129 2.04 -19.24 12.03
N THR A 130 2.51 -18.49 13.03
CA THR A 130 1.99 -17.16 13.39
C THR A 130 2.93 -16.00 13.06
N LEU A 131 4.01 -16.27 12.31
CA LEU A 131 4.98 -15.28 11.88
C LEU A 131 4.34 -14.03 11.21
N PRO A 132 4.80 -12.81 11.56
CA PRO A 132 4.44 -11.59 10.83
C PRO A 132 5.02 -11.58 9.42
N ARG A 133 4.44 -10.77 8.51
CA ARG A 133 4.92 -10.65 7.11
C ARG A 133 6.34 -10.06 7.03
N LEU A 134 6.65 -9.13 7.93
CA LEU A 134 7.91 -8.41 8.00
C LEU A 134 8.10 -7.87 9.41
N ILE A 135 9.28 -8.07 9.99
CA ILE A 135 9.70 -7.40 11.23
C ILE A 135 10.68 -6.28 10.86
N ARG A 136 10.31 -5.04 11.17
CA ARG A 136 11.21 -3.88 11.10
C ARG A 136 11.66 -3.55 12.51
N LEU A 137 12.97 -3.65 12.76
CA LEU A 137 13.58 -3.17 14.00
C LEU A 137 14.04 -1.73 13.75
N LEU A 138 13.43 -0.77 14.44
CA LEU A 138 13.85 0.62 14.44
C LEU A 138 14.85 0.82 15.58
N ASP A 139 16.13 0.77 15.25
CA ASP A 139 17.23 0.95 16.20
C ASP A 139 17.53 2.45 16.34
N VAL A 140 16.54 3.15 16.88
CA VAL A 140 16.54 4.60 17.09
C VAL A 140 15.89 4.89 18.46
N PRO A 141 16.54 5.65 19.36
CA PRO A 141 15.96 6.03 20.64
C PRO A 141 14.63 6.79 20.49
N PHE A 142 13.71 6.63 21.44
CA PHE A 142 12.45 7.38 21.44
C PHE A 142 12.67 8.89 21.42
N ASP A 143 13.69 9.39 22.12
CA ASP A 143 13.97 10.83 22.20
C ASP A 143 14.37 11.41 20.83
N THR A 144 15.09 10.64 19.99
CA THR A 144 15.39 11.02 18.60
C THR A 144 14.11 11.09 17.73
N VAL A 145 13.16 10.17 17.95
CA VAL A 145 11.86 10.20 17.25
C VAL A 145 11.01 11.39 17.75
N LEU A 146 11.05 11.68 19.06
CA LEU A 146 10.36 12.81 19.69
C LEU A 146 10.93 14.16 19.23
N GLU A 147 12.25 14.28 19.08
CA GLU A 147 12.90 15.50 18.57
C GLU A 147 12.53 15.75 17.11
N LYS A 148 12.64 14.71 16.26
CA LYS A 148 12.46 14.84 14.81
C LYS A 148 10.98 14.88 14.39
N TYR A 149 10.08 14.25 15.15
CA TYR A 149 8.63 14.21 14.86
C TYR A 149 7.75 14.32 16.13
N PRO A 150 7.81 15.41 16.90
CA PRO A 150 7.10 15.51 18.18
C PRO A 150 5.58 15.41 18.04
N GLY A 151 5.01 15.77 16.89
CA GLY A 151 3.59 15.55 16.59
C GLY A 151 3.16 14.08 16.36
N LEU A 152 4.10 13.15 16.19
CA LEU A 152 3.83 11.70 16.20
C LEU A 152 3.93 11.11 17.60
N CYS A 153 4.42 11.86 18.59
CA CYS A 153 4.73 11.34 19.92
C CYS A 153 3.79 11.94 20.98
N THR A 154 3.29 11.08 21.85
CA THR A 154 2.75 11.53 23.14
C THR A 154 3.91 11.88 24.07
N THR A 155 3.71 12.88 24.91
CA THR A 155 4.48 13.08 26.14
C THR A 155 3.49 13.24 27.29
N PHE A 156 3.97 13.13 28.52
CA PHE A 156 3.16 13.43 29.70
C PHE A 156 2.43 14.78 29.56
N GLY A 157 1.11 14.80 29.74
CA GLY A 157 0.25 15.97 29.60
C GLY A 157 -0.04 16.46 28.16
N LYS A 158 0.46 15.82 27.10
CA LYS A 158 0.22 16.22 25.69
C LYS A 158 -0.84 15.35 24.99
N PRO A 159 -1.45 15.83 23.88
CA PRO A 159 -2.51 15.11 23.16
C PRO A 159 -2.11 13.71 22.70
N ARG A 160 -3.11 12.82 22.64
CA ARG A 160 -2.96 11.39 22.29
C ARG A 160 -3.28 11.04 20.83
N GLU A 161 -3.96 11.93 20.12
CA GLU A 161 -4.23 11.78 18.69
C GLU A 161 -2.99 12.25 17.91
N PRO A 162 -2.46 11.46 16.95
CA PRO A 162 -1.27 11.84 16.19
C PRO A 162 -1.58 13.00 15.22
N ARG A 163 -0.68 13.98 15.11
CA ARG A 163 -0.80 15.06 14.12
C ARG A 163 -0.60 14.51 12.71
N ARG A 164 -1.47 14.89 11.78
CA ARG A 164 -1.31 14.54 10.36
C ARG A 164 -0.25 15.44 9.71
N TYR A 165 0.87 14.83 9.31
CA TYR A 165 1.94 15.46 8.53
C TYR A 165 1.69 15.29 7.02
N PRO A 166 2.11 16.26 6.19
CA PRO A 166 2.05 16.12 4.74
C PRO A 166 2.93 14.95 4.27
N ALA A 167 2.58 14.35 3.14
CA ALA A 167 3.31 13.22 2.60
C ALA A 167 4.66 13.66 2.04
N GLU A 168 5.75 13.05 2.48
CA GLU A 168 7.08 13.34 1.95
C GLU A 168 7.26 12.68 0.57
N VAL A 169 7.55 13.50 -0.42
CA VAL A 169 7.83 13.07 -1.80
C VAL A 169 9.33 12.91 -2.01
N ILE A 170 10.14 13.80 -1.42
CA ILE A 170 11.61 13.71 -1.42
C ILE A 170 12.09 13.93 0.03
N PRO A 171 12.88 13.01 0.62
CA PRO A 171 13.36 13.06 2.00
C PRO A 171 13.89 14.44 2.41
N GLY A 172 13.27 15.07 3.41
CA GLY A 172 13.69 16.37 3.96
C GLY A 172 13.53 17.58 3.03
N GLU A 173 13.13 17.40 1.77
CA GLU A 173 13.19 18.44 0.73
C GLU A 173 11.81 18.84 0.19
N LEU A 174 10.93 17.86 -0.08
CA LEU A 174 9.65 18.10 -0.77
C LEU A 174 8.51 17.32 -0.14
N TYR A 175 7.45 18.03 0.24
CA TYR A 175 6.24 17.49 0.84
C TYR A 175 4.99 17.84 0.01
N LEU A 176 4.05 16.91 -0.05
CA LEU A 176 2.75 17.02 -0.70
C LEU A 176 1.63 16.99 0.35
N GLY A 177 0.84 18.07 0.40
CA GLY A 177 -0.25 18.21 1.36
C GLY A 177 -1.55 18.75 0.77
N ASP A 178 -2.47 19.02 1.69
CA ASP A 178 -3.78 19.63 1.48
C ASP A 178 -3.89 20.89 2.36
N TRP A 179 -5.09 21.47 2.44
CA TRP A 179 -5.34 22.71 3.18
C TRP A 179 -5.05 22.62 4.69
N ASP A 180 -5.30 21.47 5.32
CA ASP A 180 -5.10 21.33 6.77
C ASP A 180 -3.60 21.24 7.11
N HIS A 181 -2.83 20.53 6.28
CA HIS A 181 -1.37 20.46 6.40
C HIS A 181 -0.70 21.83 6.23
N ALA A 182 -1.26 22.70 5.38
CA ALA A 182 -0.77 24.07 5.23
C ALA A 182 -1.07 24.94 6.46
N LYS A 183 -2.19 24.71 7.16
CA LYS A 183 -2.56 25.48 8.36
C LYS A 183 -1.78 25.08 9.62
N ASP A 184 -1.23 23.86 9.69
CA ASP A 184 -0.48 23.42 10.87
C ASP A 184 0.96 23.95 10.90
N GLU A 185 1.13 25.22 11.30
CA GLU A 185 2.45 25.85 11.44
C GLU A 185 3.43 25.04 12.29
N THR A 186 2.93 24.29 13.27
CA THR A 186 3.74 23.46 14.18
C THR A 186 4.34 22.27 13.41
N SER A 187 3.51 21.54 12.67
CA SER A 187 3.98 20.47 11.79
C SER A 187 4.92 20.97 10.68
N LEU A 188 4.68 22.16 10.14
CA LEU A 188 5.59 22.80 9.18
C LEU A 188 6.92 23.26 9.80
N ASP A 189 6.95 23.67 11.06
CA ASP A 189 8.19 24.02 11.77
C ASP A 189 9.03 22.75 12.06
N HIS A 190 8.41 21.63 12.45
CA HIS A 190 9.11 20.35 12.67
C HIS A 190 9.76 19.81 11.37
N LEU A 191 9.06 19.90 10.23
CA LEU A 191 9.56 19.43 8.94
C LEU A 191 10.54 20.42 8.25
N ASN A 192 10.96 21.48 8.95
CA ASN A 192 11.78 22.57 8.41
C ASN A 192 11.23 23.18 7.10
N VAL A 193 9.90 23.27 6.97
CA VAL A 193 9.24 23.87 5.80
C VAL A 193 9.30 25.38 5.92
N ARG A 194 10.18 25.98 5.12
CA ARG A 194 10.37 27.44 4.99
C ARG A 194 9.83 28.00 3.68
N SER A 195 9.43 27.12 2.77
CA SER A 195 8.87 27.45 1.46
C SER A 195 7.52 26.74 1.26
N VAL A 196 6.50 27.45 0.80
CA VAL A 196 5.20 26.86 0.48
C VAL A 196 4.75 27.26 -0.92
N ILE A 197 4.23 26.29 -1.67
CA ILE A 197 3.53 26.48 -2.94
C ILE A 197 2.05 26.17 -2.71
N THR A 198 1.19 27.18 -2.78
CA THR A 198 -0.26 27.00 -2.86
C THR A 198 -0.68 27.03 -4.33
N ILE A 199 -1.27 25.94 -4.82
CA ILE A 199 -1.95 25.91 -6.12
C ILE A 199 -3.46 25.72 -5.93
N HIS A 200 -4.23 26.78 -6.20
CA HIS A 200 -5.66 26.84 -5.87
C HIS A 200 -6.45 27.80 -6.78
N GLN A 201 -7.78 27.73 -6.77
CA GLN A 201 -8.64 28.67 -7.54
C GLN A 201 -8.54 30.10 -6.98
N ARG A 202 -8.40 30.21 -5.65
CA ARG A 202 -8.22 31.45 -4.90
C ARG A 202 -7.01 31.31 -3.97
N PRO A 203 -5.76 31.49 -4.46
CA PRO A 203 -4.56 31.29 -3.65
C PRO A 203 -4.22 32.52 -2.79
N LYS A 204 -4.84 33.68 -3.04
CA LYS A 204 -4.68 34.92 -2.26
C LYS A 204 -5.25 34.80 -0.85
N ASP A 205 -6.31 34.00 -0.69
CA ASP A 205 -7.00 33.73 0.58
C ASP A 205 -6.13 32.94 1.58
N ILE A 206 -4.97 32.45 1.13
CA ILE A 206 -3.97 31.80 1.98
C ILE A 206 -2.79 32.77 2.17
N SER A 207 -2.45 33.03 3.43
CA SER A 207 -1.23 33.68 3.83
C SER A 207 -0.49 32.83 4.86
N PHE A 208 0.83 32.88 4.76
CA PHE A 208 1.74 32.44 5.82
C PHE A 208 2.36 33.71 6.41
N GLY A 209 2.67 33.71 7.70
CA GLY A 209 3.42 34.80 8.31
C GLY A 209 4.83 34.94 7.72
N SER A 210 5.56 35.96 8.16
CA SER A 210 6.94 36.27 7.70
C SER A 210 7.95 35.12 7.82
N LYS A 211 7.63 34.07 8.59
CA LYS A 211 8.44 32.84 8.74
C LYS A 211 8.64 32.04 7.44
N ARG A 212 7.77 32.18 6.42
CA ARG A 212 7.76 31.30 5.24
C ARG A 212 7.65 32.07 3.93
N GLN A 213 8.47 31.69 2.95
CA GLN A 213 8.32 32.14 1.57
C GLN A 213 7.10 31.46 0.94
N HIS A 214 6.33 32.18 0.13
CA HIS A 214 5.07 31.69 -0.41
C HIS A 214 4.94 31.99 -1.91
N LEU A 215 4.91 30.94 -2.73
CA LEU A 215 4.53 31.00 -4.14
C LEU A 215 3.03 30.67 -4.27
N ARG A 216 2.26 31.60 -4.84
CA ARG A 216 0.83 31.46 -5.09
C ARG A 216 0.58 31.24 -6.57
N LEU A 217 -0.04 30.11 -6.90
CA LEU A 217 -0.37 29.71 -8.27
C LEU A 217 -1.89 29.59 -8.39
N GLN A 218 -2.48 30.31 -9.35
CA GLN A 218 -3.91 30.21 -9.60
C GLN A 218 -4.16 29.13 -10.65
N GLN A 219 -4.96 28.12 -10.31
CA GLN A 219 -5.28 26.99 -11.17
C GLN A 219 -6.58 26.30 -10.72
N ASP A 220 -7.47 26.01 -11.67
CA ASP A 220 -8.67 25.20 -11.44
C ASP A 220 -8.35 23.69 -11.49
N ASP A 221 -9.21 22.86 -10.93
CA ASP A 221 -9.01 21.38 -10.90
C ASP A 221 -9.76 20.69 -12.04
N VAL A 222 -9.68 21.27 -13.23
CA VAL A 222 -10.34 20.79 -14.46
C VAL A 222 -9.31 20.25 -15.45
N ASP A 223 -9.76 19.39 -16.35
CA ASP A 223 -8.97 18.69 -17.37
C ASP A 223 -8.61 19.56 -18.59
N THR A 224 -9.25 20.72 -18.74
CA THR A 224 -8.97 21.71 -19.79
C THR A 224 -7.88 22.71 -19.44
N ASP A 225 -7.44 22.79 -18.18
CA ASP A 225 -6.55 23.85 -17.67
C ASP A 225 -5.07 23.41 -17.66
N GLY A 226 -4.16 24.33 -18.00
CA GLY A 226 -2.77 24.03 -18.35
C GLY A 226 -1.80 24.07 -17.17
N ILE A 227 -1.63 22.95 -16.45
CA ILE A 227 -0.64 22.86 -15.35
C ILE A 227 0.81 23.19 -15.78
N LEU A 228 1.13 23.03 -17.07
CA LEU A 228 2.44 23.29 -17.67
C LEU A 228 2.98 24.70 -17.38
N GLN A 229 2.11 25.71 -17.39
CA GLN A 229 2.52 27.12 -17.23
C GLN A 229 3.18 27.42 -15.88
N HIS A 230 2.89 26.58 -14.87
CA HIS A 230 3.38 26.75 -13.51
C HIS A 230 4.68 26.00 -13.21
N ILE A 231 5.07 25.02 -14.05
CA ILE A 231 6.14 24.07 -13.74
C ILE A 231 7.49 24.78 -13.51
N ASP A 232 7.87 25.68 -14.41
CA ASP A 232 9.18 26.35 -14.30
C ASP A 232 9.24 27.27 -13.06
N ALA A 233 8.12 27.90 -12.69
CA ALA A 233 8.02 28.71 -11.48
C ALA A 233 8.08 27.83 -10.20
N SER A 234 7.39 26.69 -10.18
CA SER A 234 7.42 25.77 -9.04
C SER A 234 8.78 25.11 -8.86
N ASN A 235 9.40 24.64 -9.95
CA ASN A 235 10.69 23.95 -9.90
C ASN A 235 11.78 24.90 -9.39
N ASN A 236 11.85 26.12 -9.94
CA ASN A 236 12.79 27.14 -9.48
C ASN A 236 12.54 27.57 -8.02
N PHE A 237 11.33 27.44 -7.49
CA PHE A 237 11.04 27.70 -6.08
C PHE A 237 11.50 26.57 -5.16
N ILE A 238 11.29 25.30 -5.56
CA ILE A 238 11.76 24.11 -4.85
C ILE A 238 13.29 24.07 -4.79
N GLU A 239 13.98 24.23 -5.93
CA GLU A 239 15.45 24.24 -6.01
C GLU A 239 16.08 25.34 -5.13
N ARG A 240 15.46 26.52 -5.04
CA ARG A 240 15.91 27.61 -4.16
C ARG A 240 15.70 27.32 -2.67
N ALA A 241 14.77 26.44 -2.30
CA ALA A 241 14.60 25.98 -0.94
C ALA A 241 15.68 24.92 -0.59
N ILE A 242 15.87 23.94 -1.49
CA ILE A 242 16.87 22.88 -1.36
C ILE A 242 18.29 23.46 -1.23
N SER A 243 18.64 24.46 -2.05
CA SER A 243 19.95 25.14 -1.96
C SER A 243 20.21 25.85 -0.63
N LYS A 244 19.16 26.13 0.15
CA LYS A 244 19.22 26.70 1.50
C LYS A 244 19.03 25.67 2.62
N LYS A 245 19.00 24.36 2.28
CA LYS A 245 18.67 23.26 3.20
C LYS A 245 17.30 23.45 3.89
N HIS A 246 16.32 23.98 3.14
CA HIS A 246 14.94 24.17 3.58
C HIS A 246 13.99 23.26 2.79
N ALA A 247 12.96 22.74 3.46
CA ALA A 247 11.91 21.98 2.81
C ALA A 247 10.86 22.88 2.13
N THR A 248 10.23 22.35 1.08
CA THR A 248 9.06 22.93 0.41
C THR A 248 7.81 22.07 0.63
N LEU A 249 6.70 22.68 1.06
CA LEU A 249 5.37 22.09 0.96
C LEU A 249 4.70 22.53 -0.34
N VAL A 250 4.17 21.59 -1.12
CA VAL A 250 3.27 21.84 -2.24
C VAL A 250 1.87 21.36 -1.86
N HIS A 251 0.88 22.24 -1.90
CA HIS A 251 -0.49 21.88 -1.52
C HIS A 251 -1.55 22.56 -2.39
N CYS A 252 -2.73 21.95 -2.42
CA CYS A 252 -3.96 22.53 -2.97
C CYS A 252 -5.08 22.42 -1.92
N GLY A 253 -6.35 22.37 -2.35
CA GLY A 253 -7.49 22.11 -1.46
C GLY A 253 -7.41 20.74 -0.78
N ALA A 254 -7.49 19.65 -1.56
CA ALA A 254 -7.54 18.27 -1.05
C ALA A 254 -6.22 17.49 -1.14
N GLY A 255 -5.19 18.06 -1.78
CA GLY A 255 -3.91 17.38 -1.99
C GLY A 255 -4.00 16.15 -2.92
N ILE A 256 -4.93 16.15 -3.87
CA ILE A 256 -5.23 15.01 -4.76
C ILE A 256 -4.62 15.22 -6.15
N SER A 257 -5.01 16.30 -6.85
CA SER A 257 -4.74 16.48 -8.28
C SER A 257 -3.71 17.59 -8.55
N ARG A 258 -4.07 18.89 -8.43
CA ARG A 258 -3.17 20.03 -8.73
C ARG A 258 -1.78 19.96 -8.06
N SER A 259 -1.70 19.82 -6.74
CA SER A 259 -0.42 19.80 -6.03
C SER A 259 0.38 18.52 -6.27
N ALA A 260 -0.29 17.38 -6.45
CA ALA A 260 0.35 16.13 -6.85
C ALA A 260 0.98 16.26 -8.24
N SER A 261 0.30 16.91 -9.18
CA SER A 261 0.78 17.14 -10.54
C SER A 261 2.07 17.98 -10.57
N LEU A 262 2.17 19.04 -9.74
CA LEU A 262 3.42 19.79 -9.60
C LEU A 262 4.55 18.95 -8.99
N CYS A 263 4.25 18.08 -8.02
CA CYS A 263 5.25 17.17 -7.46
C CYS A 263 5.76 16.17 -8.52
N VAL A 264 4.86 15.61 -9.33
CA VAL A 264 5.22 14.73 -10.47
C VAL A 264 6.06 15.49 -11.50
N ALA A 265 5.67 16.70 -11.89
CA ALA A 265 6.43 17.55 -12.81
C ALA A 265 7.86 17.82 -12.32
N TYR A 266 8.03 18.08 -11.02
CA TYR A 266 9.34 18.27 -10.42
C TYR A 266 10.19 16.98 -10.45
N LEU A 267 9.60 15.81 -10.18
CA LEU A 267 10.32 14.52 -10.28
C LEU A 267 10.76 14.21 -11.72
N ILE A 268 9.91 14.45 -12.72
CA ILE A 268 10.25 14.35 -14.14
C ILE A 268 11.41 15.30 -14.47
N HIS A 269 11.34 16.55 -14.02
CA HIS A 269 12.37 17.55 -14.27
C HIS A 269 13.72 17.19 -13.64
N ARG A 270 13.72 16.89 -12.33
CA ARG A 270 14.92 16.71 -11.50
C ARG A 270 15.61 15.37 -11.74
N PHE A 271 14.85 14.28 -11.73
CA PHE A 271 15.40 12.92 -11.81
C PHE A 271 15.29 12.29 -13.22
N LYS A 272 14.76 13.03 -14.20
CA LYS A 272 14.50 12.55 -15.58
C LYS A 272 13.64 11.28 -15.62
N TRP A 273 12.75 11.12 -14.64
CA TRP A 273 11.85 9.97 -14.59
C TRP A 273 10.74 10.11 -15.63
N PRO A 274 10.32 9.00 -16.27
CA PRO A 274 9.06 8.94 -17.01
C PRO A 274 7.88 9.31 -16.11
N ALA A 275 6.84 9.90 -16.70
CA ALA A 275 5.67 10.41 -15.98
C ALA A 275 4.96 9.27 -15.20
N SER A 276 4.85 8.08 -15.79
CA SER A 276 4.30 6.88 -15.15
C SER A 276 5.02 6.55 -13.83
N ARG A 277 6.35 6.49 -13.84
CA ARG A 277 7.20 6.27 -12.65
C ARG A 277 7.05 7.37 -11.62
N ALA A 278 7.04 8.63 -12.05
CA ALA A 278 6.89 9.78 -11.16
C ALA A 278 5.50 9.82 -10.48
N VAL A 279 4.43 9.48 -11.20
CA VAL A 279 3.07 9.32 -10.64
C VAL A 279 3.04 8.16 -9.65
N ALA A 280 3.55 6.98 -10.02
CA ALA A 280 3.58 5.81 -9.14
C ALA A 280 4.31 6.09 -7.81
N HIS A 281 5.42 6.84 -7.86
CA HIS A 281 6.12 7.30 -6.65
C HIS A 281 5.28 8.26 -5.80
N VAL A 282 4.64 9.27 -6.40
CA VAL A 282 3.78 10.22 -5.67
C VAL A 282 2.56 9.52 -5.06
N VAL A 283 1.93 8.58 -5.76
CA VAL A 283 0.83 7.74 -5.25
C VAL A 283 1.30 6.85 -4.09
N ARG A 284 2.53 6.33 -4.16
CA ARG A 284 3.12 5.55 -3.06
C ARG A 284 3.32 6.41 -1.80
N CYS A 285 3.72 7.67 -1.95
CA CYS A 285 3.88 8.62 -0.84
C CYS A 285 2.53 9.13 -0.29
N ARG A 286 1.55 9.42 -1.17
CA ARG A 286 0.19 9.85 -0.80
C ARG A 286 -0.84 9.04 -1.58
N LYS A 287 -1.42 8.01 -0.96
CA LYS A 287 -2.35 7.05 -1.60
C LYS A 287 -3.60 7.65 -2.25
N VAL A 288 -4.01 8.86 -1.85
CA VAL A 288 -5.14 9.60 -2.42
C VAL A 288 -4.74 10.52 -3.59
N ALA A 289 -3.44 10.65 -3.89
CA ALA A 289 -2.99 11.45 -5.02
C ALA A 289 -3.48 10.82 -6.32
N ARG A 290 -4.10 11.65 -7.17
CA ARG A 290 -4.61 11.28 -8.49
C ARG A 290 -4.74 12.57 -9.32
N PRO A 291 -3.70 12.95 -10.09
CA PRO A 291 -3.83 13.94 -11.15
C PRO A 291 -5.04 13.65 -12.04
N ASN A 292 -5.73 14.68 -12.52
CA ASN A 292 -6.80 14.52 -13.52
C ASN A 292 -6.20 14.18 -14.90
N GLU A 293 -7.04 13.70 -15.83
CA GLU A 293 -6.60 13.27 -17.18
C GLU A 293 -5.90 14.38 -17.98
N GLY A 294 -6.38 15.63 -17.85
CA GLY A 294 -5.76 16.79 -18.49
C GLY A 294 -4.33 17.06 -17.98
N PHE A 295 -4.14 17.00 -16.67
CA PHE A 295 -2.82 17.12 -16.05
C PHE A 295 -1.93 15.92 -16.37
N MET A 296 -2.47 14.70 -16.44
CA MET A 296 -1.73 13.52 -16.88
C MET A 296 -1.20 13.70 -18.31
N LYS A 297 -2.06 14.11 -19.25
CA LYS A 297 -1.66 14.44 -20.63
C LYS A 297 -0.57 15.51 -20.67
N ALA A 298 -0.75 16.60 -19.93
CA ALA A 298 0.24 17.66 -19.80
C ALA A 298 1.59 17.15 -19.26
N LEU A 299 1.59 16.26 -18.27
CA LEU A 299 2.81 15.67 -17.71
C LEU A 299 3.55 14.78 -18.73
N HIS A 300 2.83 14.01 -19.54
CA HIS A 300 3.44 13.28 -20.68
C HIS A 300 3.99 14.23 -21.76
N ASP A 301 3.31 15.33 -22.06
CA ASP A 301 3.82 16.31 -23.02
C ASP A 301 5.04 17.08 -22.47
N TYR A 302 5.11 17.30 -21.15
CA TYR A 302 6.31 17.82 -20.48
C TYR A 302 7.49 16.84 -20.53
N GLN A 303 7.24 15.54 -20.29
CA GLN A 303 8.23 14.47 -20.45
C GLN A 303 8.81 14.45 -21.87
N LYS A 304 7.95 14.51 -22.91
CA LYS A 304 8.36 14.59 -24.32
C LYS A 304 9.18 15.86 -24.61
N LYS A 305 8.76 17.02 -24.10
CA LYS A 305 9.50 18.30 -24.22
C LYS A 305 10.92 18.20 -23.64
N LEU A 306 11.13 17.38 -22.60
CA LEU A 306 12.44 17.12 -22.00
C LEU A 306 13.22 15.97 -22.67
N GLY A 307 12.70 15.35 -23.73
CA GLY A 307 13.37 14.24 -24.42
C GLY A 307 13.43 12.93 -23.61
N ILE A 308 12.60 12.79 -22.57
CA ILE A 308 12.57 11.61 -21.72
C ILE A 308 11.71 10.53 -22.40
N ALA A 309 12.32 9.40 -22.72
CA ALA A 309 11.61 8.26 -23.30
C ALA A 309 10.57 7.68 -22.32
N ASP A 310 9.46 7.17 -22.85
CA ASP A 310 8.55 6.35 -22.06
C ASP A 310 9.25 5.07 -21.60
N ASP A 311 8.91 4.65 -20.39
CA ASP A 311 9.42 3.41 -19.82
C ASP A 311 8.78 2.23 -20.58
N LYS A 312 9.51 1.63 -21.52
CA LYS A 312 9.04 0.46 -22.31
C LYS A 312 8.74 -0.77 -21.45
N THR A 313 9.04 -0.70 -20.15
CA THR A 313 8.71 -1.70 -19.13
C THR A 313 7.50 -1.34 -18.26
N ALA A 314 6.79 -0.22 -18.52
CA ALA A 314 5.64 0.20 -17.70
C ALA A 314 4.25 -0.22 -18.21
N ASP A 315 4.14 -0.84 -19.39
CA ASP A 315 2.87 -1.42 -19.90
C ASP A 315 2.74 -2.94 -19.57
N GLU A 316 3.73 -3.51 -18.87
CA GLU A 316 3.63 -4.81 -18.18
C GLU A 316 4.10 -4.68 -16.73
N GLY A 317 3.26 -4.08 -15.89
CA GLY A 317 3.53 -3.85 -14.47
C GLY A 317 3.53 -5.09 -13.57
N LYS A 318 4.40 -6.08 -13.84
CA LYS A 318 4.97 -6.96 -12.80
C LYS A 318 6.43 -6.57 -12.60
N GLU A 319 6.77 -6.16 -11.37
CA GLU A 319 8.10 -5.62 -11.02
C GLU A 319 9.22 -6.62 -11.35
N LYS A 320 10.26 -6.16 -12.08
CA LYS A 320 11.55 -6.85 -12.19
C LYS A 320 12.57 -6.09 -11.35
N GLU A 321 13.06 -6.72 -10.28
CA GLU A 321 14.19 -6.20 -9.49
C GLU A 321 15.50 -6.32 -10.29
N ASN A 322 16.42 -5.37 -10.10
CA ASN A 322 17.71 -5.32 -10.81
C ASN A 322 18.68 -6.41 -10.32
N PRO A 323 19.59 -6.90 -11.19
CA PRO A 323 20.53 -7.96 -10.85
C PRO A 323 21.66 -7.47 -9.95
N VAL A 324 22.08 -8.33 -9.02
CA VAL A 324 23.27 -8.15 -8.19
C VAL A 324 24.51 -8.55 -9.01
N ILE A 325 25.52 -7.68 -9.06
CA ILE A 325 26.85 -8.04 -9.55
C ILE A 325 27.51 -8.90 -8.48
N VAL A 326 27.90 -10.12 -8.84
CA VAL A 326 28.69 -11.02 -7.98
C VAL A 326 30.14 -11.03 -8.49
N ASP A 327 31.06 -10.77 -7.57
CA ASP A 327 32.50 -10.78 -7.83
C ASP A 327 33.02 -12.23 -7.76
N GLU A 328 33.83 -12.66 -8.74
CA GLU A 328 34.32 -14.05 -8.80
C GLU A 328 35.61 -14.21 -7.97
N GLN A 329 35.54 -14.89 -6.83
CA GLN A 329 36.68 -15.59 -6.28
C GLN A 329 36.40 -17.09 -6.14
N LYS A 330 37.21 -17.88 -6.83
CA LYS A 330 37.25 -19.34 -6.74
C LYS A 330 37.91 -19.75 -5.43
N ASP A 331 37.30 -20.69 -4.73
CA ASP A 331 38.04 -21.61 -3.89
C ASP A 331 37.67 -23.07 -4.17
N LYS A 332 38.58 -23.96 -3.78
CA LYS A 332 38.68 -25.34 -4.27
C LYS A 332 38.19 -26.35 -3.24
N ASN A 333 38.02 -27.59 -3.73
CA ASN A 333 37.62 -28.79 -3.00
C ASN A 333 36.12 -28.76 -2.66
N GLY A 334 35.27 -29.66 -3.15
CA GLY A 334 35.55 -30.96 -3.76
C GLY A 334 35.20 -32.07 -2.79
N ASP A 335 33.90 -32.27 -2.56
CA ASP A 335 33.32 -33.57 -2.22
C ASP A 335 31.88 -33.63 -2.72
N GLN A 336 31.46 -34.81 -3.18
CA GLN A 336 30.19 -35.00 -3.87
C GLN A 336 29.10 -35.42 -2.87
N HIS A 337 28.08 -34.58 -2.72
CA HIS A 337 26.77 -35.02 -2.22
C HIS A 337 25.73 -34.78 -3.30
N VAL A 338 25.09 -35.86 -3.77
CA VAL A 338 24.05 -35.80 -4.79
C VAL A 338 22.82 -35.12 -4.19
N VAL A 339 22.51 -33.92 -4.67
CA VAL A 339 21.27 -33.21 -4.36
C VAL A 339 20.31 -33.45 -5.51
N GLU A 340 19.12 -33.99 -5.25
CA GLU A 340 18.06 -34.00 -6.25
C GLU A 340 17.68 -32.55 -6.59
N GLU A 341 17.89 -32.14 -7.85
CA GLU A 341 17.45 -30.82 -8.34
C GLU A 341 15.92 -30.73 -8.27
N ALA A 342 15.43 -29.95 -7.31
CA ALA A 342 14.01 -29.66 -7.19
C ALA A 342 13.56 -28.80 -8.38
N ALA A 343 12.86 -29.43 -9.33
CA ALA A 343 12.28 -28.78 -10.50
C ALA A 343 11.41 -27.56 -10.12
N ASP A 344 11.42 -26.54 -11.00
CA ASP A 344 10.66 -25.29 -10.85
C ASP A 344 9.24 -25.54 -10.31
N PRO A 345 8.82 -24.83 -9.24
CA PRO A 345 7.53 -25.08 -8.63
C PRO A 345 6.39 -24.73 -9.59
N VAL A 346 5.68 -25.77 -10.03
CA VAL A 346 4.47 -25.67 -10.83
C VAL A 346 3.48 -24.69 -10.18
N PRO A 347 2.95 -23.68 -10.90
CA PRO A 347 2.07 -22.68 -10.31
C PRO A 347 0.79 -23.32 -9.79
N CYS A 348 0.47 -23.06 -8.52
CA CYS A 348 -0.72 -23.56 -7.86
C CYS A 348 -1.80 -22.47 -7.83
N PHE A 349 -3.06 -22.87 -7.96
CA PHE A 349 -4.22 -21.98 -7.99
C PHE A 349 -5.32 -22.51 -7.07
N VAL A 350 -6.03 -21.61 -6.42
CA VAL A 350 -7.28 -21.87 -5.69
C VAL A 350 -8.43 -21.35 -6.57
N THR A 351 -9.22 -22.27 -7.13
CA THR A 351 -10.37 -21.91 -7.96
C THR A 351 -11.64 -21.96 -7.11
N VAL A 352 -12.38 -20.86 -7.07
CA VAL A 352 -13.58 -20.70 -6.24
C VAL A 352 -14.82 -20.96 -7.08
N TYR A 353 -15.64 -21.92 -6.68
CA TYR A 353 -16.88 -22.29 -7.35
C TYR A 353 -18.11 -21.90 -6.53
N LYS A 354 -19.16 -21.48 -7.23
CA LYS A 354 -20.51 -21.36 -6.70
C LYS A 354 -21.48 -21.90 -7.75
N ASP A 355 -22.34 -22.84 -7.35
CA ASP A 355 -23.35 -23.43 -8.23
C ASP A 355 -22.75 -23.94 -9.58
N GLU A 356 -21.61 -24.64 -9.48
CA GLU A 356 -20.76 -25.14 -10.57
C GLU A 356 -20.16 -24.07 -11.51
N THR A 357 -20.38 -22.77 -11.26
CA THR A 357 -19.71 -21.66 -11.96
C THR A 357 -18.43 -21.24 -11.24
N VAL A 358 -17.37 -20.90 -12.00
CA VAL A 358 -16.14 -20.29 -11.44
C VAL A 358 -16.42 -18.83 -11.13
N VAL A 359 -16.22 -18.44 -9.87
CA VAL A 359 -16.44 -17.08 -9.36
C VAL A 359 -15.14 -16.30 -9.22
N ASP A 360 -14.05 -16.98 -8.87
CA ASP A 360 -12.74 -16.37 -8.63
C ASP A 360 -11.62 -17.42 -8.82
N ARG A 361 -10.39 -16.97 -9.08
CA ARG A 361 -9.20 -17.83 -9.19
C ARG A 361 -7.98 -17.10 -8.65
N VAL A 362 -7.48 -17.59 -7.52
CA VAL A 362 -6.37 -16.97 -6.78
C VAL A 362 -5.09 -17.78 -6.98
N GLU A 363 -4.00 -17.12 -7.35
CA GLU A 363 -2.68 -17.74 -7.44
C GLU A 363 -2.12 -18.00 -6.02
N LEU A 364 -1.58 -19.20 -5.80
CA LEU A 364 -0.88 -19.60 -4.58
C LEU A 364 0.60 -19.87 -4.94
N PRO A 365 1.49 -18.87 -4.81
CA PRO A 365 2.91 -19.04 -5.08
C PRO A 365 3.56 -20.09 -4.18
N GLY A 366 4.65 -20.70 -4.66
CA GLY A 366 5.48 -21.57 -3.83
C GLY A 366 5.96 -20.85 -2.56
N ASN A 367 5.96 -21.55 -1.42
CA ASN A 367 6.38 -21.02 -0.11
C ASN A 367 5.54 -19.82 0.40
N SER A 368 4.27 -19.70 -0.01
CA SER A 368 3.35 -18.64 0.41
C SER A 368 2.29 -19.09 1.42
N LYS A 369 1.55 -18.12 2.00
CA LYS A 369 0.42 -18.33 2.91
C LYS A 369 -0.74 -17.42 2.51
N LEU A 370 -1.96 -17.96 2.47
CA LEU A 370 -3.20 -17.22 2.25
C LEU A 370 -4.16 -17.43 3.43
N THR A 371 -4.67 -16.34 3.98
CA THR A 371 -5.68 -16.33 5.05
C THR A 371 -7.08 -16.39 4.44
N LEU A 372 -7.96 -17.23 4.97
CA LEU A 372 -9.35 -17.39 4.53
C LEU A 372 -10.33 -17.06 5.65
N GLY A 373 -11.41 -16.33 5.37
CA GLY A 373 -12.48 -16.06 6.35
C GLY A 373 -13.44 -14.94 5.98
N ARG A 374 -14.40 -14.62 6.86
CA ARG A 374 -15.42 -13.57 6.58
C ARG A 374 -14.95 -12.13 6.79
N SER A 375 -13.74 -11.91 7.28
CA SER A 375 -13.21 -10.55 7.48
C SER A 375 -12.67 -9.98 6.17
N LEU A 376 -12.94 -8.70 5.91
CA LEU A 376 -12.31 -7.94 4.81
C LEU A 376 -10.78 -7.84 4.95
N GLU A 377 -10.22 -8.20 6.11
CA GLU A 377 -8.78 -8.32 6.36
C GLU A 377 -8.16 -9.65 5.85
N THR A 378 -8.94 -10.60 5.33
CA THR A 378 -8.41 -11.87 4.82
C THR A 378 -7.99 -11.78 3.35
N ASP A 379 -7.12 -12.69 2.92
CA ASP A 379 -6.62 -12.73 1.54
C ASP A 379 -7.71 -13.26 0.59
N ILE A 380 -8.43 -14.31 1.03
CA ILE A 380 -9.66 -14.81 0.41
C ILE A 380 -10.84 -14.51 1.34
N VAL A 381 -11.68 -13.55 0.93
CA VAL A 381 -12.84 -13.09 1.70
C VAL A 381 -14.07 -13.97 1.41
N MET A 382 -14.75 -14.40 2.47
CA MET A 382 -15.88 -15.34 2.42
C MET A 382 -17.15 -14.72 3.00
N GLU A 383 -18.08 -14.34 2.14
CA GLU A 383 -19.34 -13.69 2.52
C GLU A 383 -20.38 -14.69 3.06
N HIS A 384 -20.11 -15.30 4.23
CA HIS A 384 -21.07 -16.20 4.88
C HIS A 384 -21.07 -16.09 6.42
N PRO A 385 -22.24 -16.00 7.09
CA PRO A 385 -22.30 -15.82 8.55
C PRO A 385 -21.65 -16.95 9.37
N SER A 386 -21.71 -18.20 8.91
CA SER A 386 -21.09 -19.33 9.61
C SER A 386 -19.57 -19.45 9.43
N VAL A 387 -18.94 -18.58 8.65
CA VAL A 387 -17.49 -18.56 8.48
C VAL A 387 -16.88 -17.64 9.54
N SER A 388 -15.89 -18.10 10.30
CA SER A 388 -15.13 -17.25 11.25
C SER A 388 -14.43 -16.07 10.56
N ARG A 389 -14.15 -14.98 11.29
CA ARG A 389 -13.51 -13.75 10.74
C ARG A 389 -12.16 -14.05 10.08
N GLN A 390 -11.34 -14.82 10.78
CA GLN A 390 -10.26 -15.62 10.23
C GLN A 390 -10.66 -17.06 10.51
N HIS A 391 -10.70 -17.92 9.49
CA HIS A 391 -11.29 -19.27 9.57
C HIS A 391 -10.21 -20.34 9.36
N ALA A 392 -9.39 -20.18 8.32
CA ALA A 392 -8.33 -21.12 7.98
C ALA A 392 -7.15 -20.43 7.30
N ILE A 393 -6.04 -21.15 7.18
CA ILE A 393 -4.86 -20.76 6.39
C ILE A 393 -4.57 -21.86 5.38
N LEU A 394 -4.43 -21.47 4.11
CA LEU A 394 -3.85 -22.31 3.08
C LEU A 394 -2.37 -21.93 2.92
N GLN A 395 -1.47 -22.88 3.13
CA GLN A 395 -0.02 -22.68 3.10
C GLN A 395 0.61 -23.56 2.03
N SER A 396 1.47 -22.97 1.19
CA SER A 396 2.37 -23.71 0.30
C SER A 396 3.75 -23.84 0.95
N GLU A 397 4.32 -25.05 0.90
CA GLU A 397 5.68 -25.39 1.33
C GLU A 397 6.32 -26.25 0.23
N GLY A 398 7.19 -25.64 -0.59
CA GLY A 398 7.74 -26.27 -1.79
C GLY A 398 6.65 -26.75 -2.77
N GLN A 399 6.63 -28.06 -3.05
CA GLN A 399 5.58 -28.70 -3.85
C GLN A 399 4.37 -29.21 -3.04
N LYS A 400 4.29 -28.92 -1.74
CA LYS A 400 3.17 -29.34 -0.88
C LYS A 400 2.29 -28.17 -0.52
N VAL A 401 0.99 -28.46 -0.32
CA VAL A 401 0.01 -27.48 0.13
C VAL A 401 -0.68 -28.05 1.36
N TYR A 402 -0.91 -27.20 2.36
CA TYR A 402 -1.49 -27.55 3.65
C TYR A 402 -2.65 -26.61 3.98
N ILE A 403 -3.73 -27.16 4.52
CA ILE A 403 -4.82 -26.39 5.14
C ILE A 403 -4.71 -26.52 6.66
N LEU A 404 -5.01 -25.43 7.36
CA LEU A 404 -5.04 -25.34 8.82
C LEU A 404 -6.29 -24.57 9.25
N ASP A 405 -7.19 -25.21 10.00
CA ASP A 405 -8.34 -24.53 10.61
C ASP A 405 -7.90 -23.80 11.91
N LEU A 406 -8.31 -22.54 12.05
CA LEU A 406 -7.89 -21.64 13.13
C LEU A 406 -8.82 -21.67 14.36
N GLY A 407 -9.43 -22.82 14.67
CA GLY A 407 -10.44 -22.92 15.74
C GLY A 407 -11.76 -22.30 15.30
N SER A 408 -12.18 -22.59 14.06
CA SER A 408 -13.38 -22.02 13.49
C SER A 408 -14.66 -22.57 14.15
N ALA A 409 -15.71 -21.74 14.25
CA ALA A 409 -16.92 -22.11 14.99
C ALA A 409 -17.77 -23.21 14.31
N HIS A 410 -17.54 -23.46 13.01
CA HIS A 410 -18.30 -24.42 12.21
C HIS A 410 -17.42 -25.45 11.47
N GLY A 411 -16.11 -25.38 11.64
CA GLY A 411 -15.13 -26.29 11.02
C GLY A 411 -14.84 -26.02 9.54
N THR A 412 -13.63 -26.43 9.16
CA THR A 412 -13.18 -26.60 7.77
C THR A 412 -13.36 -28.07 7.35
N LYS A 413 -13.67 -28.30 6.07
CA LYS A 413 -13.68 -29.64 5.45
C LYS A 413 -12.71 -29.72 4.29
N VAL A 414 -12.16 -30.92 4.10
CA VAL A 414 -11.42 -31.34 2.90
C VAL A 414 -12.12 -32.57 2.34
N ASN A 415 -12.52 -32.52 1.06
CA ASN A 415 -13.30 -33.57 0.38
C ASN A 415 -14.50 -34.02 1.24
N SER A 416 -15.27 -33.03 1.72
CA SER A 416 -16.44 -33.18 2.60
C SER A 416 -16.21 -33.86 3.97
N ARG A 417 -14.96 -34.10 4.37
CA ARG A 417 -14.60 -34.59 5.72
C ARG A 417 -14.07 -33.42 6.57
N ASN A 418 -14.59 -33.25 7.79
CA ASN A 418 -14.06 -32.27 8.73
C ASN A 418 -12.59 -32.57 9.05
N ILE A 419 -11.77 -31.52 9.13
CA ILE A 419 -10.41 -31.60 9.68
C ILE A 419 -10.40 -31.22 11.16
N GLU A 420 -9.39 -31.67 11.90
CA GLU A 420 -9.18 -31.25 13.28
C GLU A 420 -8.68 -29.79 13.32
N PRO A 421 -9.25 -28.92 14.18
CA PRO A 421 -8.73 -27.58 14.42
C PRO A 421 -7.27 -27.58 14.87
N GLU A 422 -6.53 -26.53 14.53
CA GLU A 422 -5.12 -26.33 14.89
C GLU A 422 -4.15 -27.42 14.36
N ARG A 423 -4.64 -28.37 13.55
CA ARG A 423 -3.84 -29.42 12.91
C ARG A 423 -3.69 -29.18 11.41
N LYS A 424 -2.45 -29.24 10.92
CA LYS A 424 -2.16 -29.24 9.47
C LYS A 424 -2.71 -30.50 8.80
N VAL A 425 -3.37 -30.32 7.66
CA VAL A 425 -3.76 -31.41 6.73
C VAL A 425 -3.18 -31.10 5.35
N GLU A 426 -2.48 -32.07 4.75
CA GLU A 426 -1.94 -31.94 3.38
C GLU A 426 -3.09 -32.02 2.37
N VAL A 427 -3.15 -31.06 1.43
CA VAL A 427 -4.15 -30.98 0.37
C VAL A 427 -3.49 -31.12 -1.00
N LYS A 428 -4.12 -31.89 -1.86
CA LYS A 428 -3.61 -32.34 -3.16
C LYS A 428 -4.28 -31.62 -4.31
N ASP A 429 -3.73 -31.84 -5.50
CA ASP A 429 -4.36 -31.40 -6.74
C ASP A 429 -5.75 -32.04 -6.90
N GLY A 430 -6.77 -31.21 -7.15
CA GLY A 430 -8.18 -31.60 -7.21
C GLY A 430 -8.93 -31.62 -5.87
N ASP A 431 -8.27 -31.45 -4.72
CA ASP A 431 -8.95 -31.46 -3.42
C ASP A 431 -9.90 -30.26 -3.26
N VAL A 432 -11.09 -30.54 -2.71
CA VAL A 432 -12.16 -29.58 -2.47
C VAL A 432 -12.16 -29.15 -1.01
N LEU A 433 -12.02 -27.85 -0.75
CA LEU A 433 -12.14 -27.25 0.58
C LEU A 433 -13.52 -26.60 0.73
N GLU A 434 -14.15 -26.81 1.89
CA GLU A 434 -15.43 -26.20 2.26
C GLU A 434 -15.30 -25.56 3.66
N PHE A 435 -15.95 -24.41 3.89
CA PHE A 435 -15.77 -23.63 5.11
C PHE A 435 -17.11 -23.33 5.78
N GLY A 436 -17.29 -23.88 6.99
CA GLY A 436 -18.54 -23.83 7.74
C GLY A 436 -19.73 -24.39 6.94
N ALA A 437 -20.73 -23.53 6.72
CA ALA A 437 -21.94 -23.85 5.96
C ALA A 437 -22.07 -23.01 4.67
N SER A 438 -20.96 -22.52 4.12
CA SER A 438 -20.97 -21.84 2.82
C SER A 438 -21.23 -22.84 1.70
N THR A 439 -22.01 -22.45 0.68
CA THR A 439 -22.20 -23.27 -0.54
C THR A 439 -21.05 -23.16 -1.54
N ARG A 440 -20.08 -22.26 -1.30
CA ARG A 440 -18.90 -22.12 -2.16
C ARG A 440 -17.88 -23.23 -1.90
N LYS A 441 -17.38 -23.83 -2.98
CA LYS A 441 -16.32 -24.85 -2.97
C LYS A 441 -15.01 -24.22 -3.44
N TYR A 442 -13.88 -24.61 -2.84
CA TYR A 442 -12.56 -24.07 -3.18
C TYR A 442 -11.66 -25.22 -3.62
N VAL A 443 -11.29 -25.27 -4.89
CA VAL A 443 -10.54 -26.40 -5.48
C VAL A 443 -9.08 -26.02 -5.66
N ILE A 444 -8.18 -26.85 -5.16
CA ILE A 444 -6.74 -26.72 -5.39
C ILE A 444 -6.40 -27.28 -6.78
N SER A 445 -5.66 -26.52 -7.59
CA SER A 445 -5.27 -26.93 -8.94
C SER A 445 -3.83 -26.51 -9.29
N ARG A 446 -3.04 -27.39 -9.87
CA ARG A 446 -1.66 -27.15 -10.33
C ARG A 446 -1.63 -27.00 -11.84
N GLY A 447 -1.00 -25.94 -12.34
CA GLY A 447 -0.92 -25.68 -13.78
C GLY A 447 -0.07 -26.70 -14.53
N GLN A 448 -0.68 -27.62 -15.26
CA GLN A 448 0.08 -28.53 -16.14
C GLN A 448 0.89 -27.72 -17.17
N LYS A 449 2.13 -28.14 -17.44
CA LYS A 449 2.82 -27.71 -18.67
C LYS A 449 2.00 -28.25 -19.85
N GLU A 450 1.37 -27.37 -20.62
CA GLU A 450 0.68 -27.75 -21.84
C GLU A 450 1.70 -28.32 -22.84
N SER A 451 1.74 -29.64 -22.96
CA SER A 451 2.46 -30.32 -24.04
C SER A 451 1.73 -30.06 -25.35
N VAL A 452 2.35 -29.33 -26.28
CA VAL A 452 1.85 -29.10 -27.64
C VAL A 452 1.73 -30.43 -28.37
N GLY A 453 0.54 -31.04 -28.29
CA GLY A 453 0.22 -32.37 -28.82
C GLY A 453 -0.69 -32.29 -30.04
N MET A 454 -0.13 -31.95 -31.20
CA MET A 454 -0.83 -31.97 -32.49
C MET A 454 -1.46 -33.35 -32.77
N LYS A 455 -2.79 -33.45 -32.78
CA LYS A 455 -3.51 -34.51 -33.50
C LYS A 455 -4.51 -33.90 -34.48
N ARG A 456 -4.33 -34.24 -35.76
CA ARG A 456 -5.23 -33.86 -36.85
C ARG A 456 -6.18 -35.01 -37.16
N SER A 457 -7.46 -34.70 -37.31
CA SER A 457 -8.43 -35.44 -38.13
C SER A 457 -9.65 -34.50 -38.29
N SER A 458 -9.66 -33.61 -39.28
CA SER A 458 -10.11 -33.86 -40.67
C SER A 458 -11.62 -34.11 -40.79
N GLU A 459 -12.38 -33.05 -41.11
CA GLU A 459 -13.37 -33.05 -42.20
C GLU A 459 -13.91 -31.61 -42.49
N THR A 460 -13.49 -31.06 -43.64
CA THR A 460 -14.31 -30.32 -44.64
C THR A 460 -15.67 -29.75 -44.20
N GLN A 461 -16.03 -28.46 -44.29
CA GLN A 461 -15.89 -27.42 -45.34
C GLN A 461 -16.34 -26.04 -44.72
N LYS A 462 -16.21 -24.82 -45.28
CA LYS A 462 -15.67 -24.25 -46.55
C LYS A 462 -15.36 -22.75 -46.34
N CYS A 463 -14.42 -22.18 -47.11
CA CYS A 463 -14.37 -20.76 -47.51
C CYS A 463 -14.24 -20.71 -49.05
N PRO A 464 -14.61 -19.62 -49.76
CA PRO A 464 -13.66 -18.53 -50.11
C PRO A 464 -14.34 -17.15 -50.39
N PRO A 465 -13.69 -16.11 -51.00
CA PRO A 465 -12.53 -15.37 -50.48
C PRO A 465 -12.62 -13.81 -50.65
N ASN A 466 -11.57 -13.13 -50.15
CA ASN A 466 -11.27 -11.68 -50.23
C ASN A 466 -11.27 -11.02 -51.64
N LYS A 467 -11.56 -9.68 -51.65
CA LYS A 467 -10.80 -8.53 -52.26
C LYS A 467 -11.71 -7.27 -52.21
N ARG A 468 -11.26 -6.01 -52.07
CA ARG A 468 -10.09 -5.29 -52.63
C ARG A 468 -9.82 -3.96 -51.86
N GLN A 469 -8.63 -3.36 -52.00
CA GLN A 469 -8.28 -2.00 -51.52
C GLN A 469 -8.52 -0.90 -52.58
N LYS A 470 -8.31 0.38 -52.20
CA LYS A 470 -8.36 1.66 -52.97
C LYS A 470 -9.76 2.32 -53.04
N GLU A 471 -9.94 3.65 -53.07
CA GLU A 471 -9.00 4.79 -53.16
C GLU A 471 -9.56 6.08 -52.49
N MET A 472 -8.96 7.26 -52.72
CA MET A 472 -9.13 8.51 -51.94
C MET A 472 -9.93 9.62 -52.69
N VAL A 473 -10.34 10.69 -51.98
CA VAL A 473 -10.79 12.04 -52.45
C VAL A 473 -12.27 12.21 -52.88
N GLY A 474 -12.92 13.32 -52.45
CA GLY A 474 -13.81 14.09 -53.36
C GLY A 474 -15.25 14.47 -52.93
N ALA A 475 -15.39 15.51 -52.10
CA ALA A 475 -16.31 16.67 -52.26
C ALA A 475 -17.74 16.57 -52.93
N TYR A 476 -18.73 17.05 -52.16
CA TYR A 476 -19.90 17.89 -52.53
C TYR A 476 -21.08 17.41 -53.43
N HIS A 477 -22.25 17.25 -52.76
CA HIS A 477 -23.57 17.88 -53.04
C HIS A 477 -24.11 18.06 -54.49
N ILE A 478 -25.39 17.67 -54.73
CA ILE A 478 -26.42 18.54 -55.35
C ILE A 478 -27.87 17.93 -55.33
N LEU A 479 -28.83 18.70 -54.75
CA LEU A 479 -30.28 18.89 -55.09
C LEU A 479 -31.27 17.67 -55.16
N ILE A 480 -32.61 17.80 -55.10
CA ILE A 480 -33.59 18.94 -55.10
C ILE A 480 -34.84 18.52 -54.23
N LYS A 481 -35.30 19.32 -53.24
CA LYS A 481 -36.46 20.27 -53.24
C LYS A 481 -37.85 19.76 -53.70
N HIS A 482 -38.88 20.05 -52.90
CA HIS A 482 -39.93 21.07 -53.18
C HIS A 482 -40.83 21.30 -51.93
N LYS A 483 -40.88 22.52 -51.39
CA LYS A 483 -41.94 23.57 -51.48
C LYS A 483 -43.21 23.31 -50.63
N GLY A 484 -43.84 24.32 -50.02
CA GLY A 484 -43.62 25.77 -50.16
C GLY A 484 -44.13 26.63 -48.99
N GLU A 485 -43.96 27.94 -49.15
CA GLU A 485 -44.21 28.99 -48.15
C GLU A 485 -45.68 29.42 -48.08
N PHE A 486 -46.10 29.98 -46.94
CA PHE A 486 -46.83 31.26 -46.90
C PHE A 486 -46.58 31.94 -45.54
N GLY A 487 -46.42 33.27 -45.54
CA GLY A 487 -46.00 34.03 -44.36
C GLY A 487 -47.15 34.61 -43.53
N GLY A 488 -46.79 35.18 -42.38
CA GLY A 488 -47.68 35.94 -41.50
C GLY A 488 -46.87 36.69 -40.46
N VAL A 489 -47.01 38.02 -40.43
CA VAL A 489 -46.34 38.92 -39.48
C VAL A 489 -47.35 39.32 -38.41
N GLU A 490 -46.98 39.30 -37.13
CA GLU A 490 -47.37 40.39 -36.21
C GLU A 490 -46.53 40.43 -34.93
N LYS A 491 -46.52 41.61 -34.30
CA LYS A 491 -45.78 41.95 -33.07
C LYS A 491 -46.72 41.86 -31.86
N THR A 492 -46.17 41.66 -30.67
CA THR A 492 -46.51 42.50 -29.50
C THR A 492 -45.40 42.53 -28.46
N GLU A 493 -45.38 43.63 -27.72
CA GLU A 493 -44.46 43.93 -26.62
C GLU A 493 -44.96 43.31 -25.30
N GLN A 494 -44.09 43.11 -24.30
CA GLN A 494 -44.03 44.01 -23.13
C GLN A 494 -42.97 43.56 -22.10
N GLU A 495 -42.23 44.54 -21.58
CA GLU A 495 -41.35 44.42 -20.43
C GLU A 495 -42.13 44.65 -19.12
N CYS A 496 -41.70 43.98 -18.04
CA CYS A 496 -41.78 44.41 -16.65
C CYS A 496 -40.76 43.59 -15.83
#